data_AF-A0A537JE82-F1
#
_entry.id   AF-A0A537JE82-F1
#
_cell.length_a   1.000
_cell.length_b   1.000
_cell.length_c   1.000
_cell.angle_alpha   90.00
_cell.angle_beta   90.00
_cell.angle_gamma   90.00
#
_symmetry.space_group_name_H-M   'P 1'
#
loop_
_entity.id
_entity.type
_entity.pdbx_description
1 polymer ?
#
loop_
_entity_poly.entity_id
_entity_poly.type
_entity_poly.pdbx_seq_one_letter_code
_entity_poly.pdbx_strand_id
1 'polypeptide(L)'
;LAWQAVYARYGMEFPVASWLQNVGRNDRPWDPLASFRAPGSPAAPDAVAALWRERADALMAASFTPLPGVTPLLSALRQRGIRTAVASSSRGAWIQKVLAELGLERQFDATAGGDEVRRAKPEPDVYLLAARRLGAAPEA
;
A
#
# COMPACT_ATOMS: atom_id res chain seq x y z
N LEU A 1 3.63 -8.35 -11.55
CA LEU A 1 2.91 -8.02 -10.29
C LEU A 1 2.60 -9.32 -9.54
N ALA A 2 2.49 -9.31 -8.20
CA ALA A 2 2.11 -10.51 -7.42
C ALA A 2 0.80 -11.13 -7.95
N TRP A 3 -0.23 -10.30 -8.18
CA TRP A 3 -1.52 -10.75 -8.69
C TRP A 3 -1.48 -11.39 -10.08
N GLN A 4 -0.67 -10.86 -11.01
CA GLN A 4 -0.49 -11.49 -12.32
C GLN A 4 0.10 -12.90 -12.18
N ALA A 5 1.08 -13.08 -11.30
CA ALA A 5 1.66 -14.40 -11.03
C ALA A 5 0.67 -15.37 -10.37
N VAL A 6 -0.20 -14.86 -9.48
CA VAL A 6 -1.27 -15.66 -8.86
C VAL A 6 -2.28 -16.13 -9.90
N TYR A 7 -2.80 -15.24 -10.73
CA TYR A 7 -3.77 -15.60 -11.78
C TYR A 7 -3.17 -16.56 -12.81
N ALA A 8 -1.92 -16.30 -13.25
CA ALA A 8 -1.21 -17.16 -14.19
C ALA A 8 -1.04 -18.60 -13.67
N ARG A 9 -0.88 -18.81 -12.35
CA ARG A 9 -0.82 -20.14 -11.74
C ARG A 9 -2.07 -20.98 -12.02
N TYR A 10 -3.22 -20.33 -12.17
CA TYR A 10 -4.49 -20.97 -12.43
C TYR A 10 -4.91 -20.90 -13.91
N GLY A 11 -4.00 -20.51 -14.81
CA GLY A 11 -4.31 -20.33 -16.23
C GLY A 11 -5.26 -19.17 -16.53
N MET A 12 -5.40 -18.23 -15.58
CA MET A 12 -6.30 -17.09 -15.69
C MET A 12 -5.51 -15.82 -16.04
N GLU A 13 -6.15 -14.91 -16.75
CA GLU A 13 -5.61 -13.58 -17.01
C GLU A 13 -5.97 -12.61 -15.88
N PHE A 14 -4.98 -11.90 -15.34
CA PHE A 14 -5.24 -10.86 -14.35
C PHE A 14 -5.67 -9.57 -15.04
N PRO A 15 -6.87 -9.00 -14.75
CA PRO A 15 -7.34 -7.78 -15.37
C PRO A 15 -6.62 -6.56 -14.77
N VAL A 16 -5.39 -6.31 -15.24
CA VAL A 16 -4.52 -5.22 -14.75
C VAL A 16 -5.23 -3.86 -14.84
N ALA A 17 -5.97 -3.61 -15.92
CA ALA A 17 -6.68 -2.36 -16.14
C ALA A 17 -7.74 -2.10 -15.04
N SER A 18 -8.44 -3.13 -14.57
CA SER A 18 -9.41 -3.01 -13.47
C SER A 18 -8.69 -2.76 -12.14
N TRP A 19 -7.58 -3.46 -11.89
CA TRP A 19 -6.78 -3.26 -10.68
C TRP A 19 -6.18 -1.85 -10.60
N LEU A 20 -5.70 -1.30 -11.72
CA LEU A 20 -5.09 0.04 -11.77
C LEU A 20 -6.07 1.14 -11.32
N GLN A 21 -7.38 0.97 -11.54
CA GLN A 21 -8.39 1.94 -11.11
C GLN A 21 -8.49 2.06 -9.58
N ASN A 22 -7.99 1.08 -8.83
CA ASN A 22 -7.97 1.08 -7.37
C ASN A 22 -6.68 1.65 -6.78
N VAL A 23 -5.61 1.76 -7.58
CA VAL A 23 -4.31 2.14 -7.03
C VAL A 23 -4.39 3.57 -6.48
N GLY A 24 -4.09 3.72 -5.19
CA GLY A 24 -4.13 4.99 -4.48
C GLY A 24 -5.52 5.46 -4.04
N ARG A 25 -6.58 4.65 -4.24
CA ARG A 25 -7.97 5.02 -3.93
C ARG A 25 -8.68 3.93 -3.13
N ASN A 26 -9.58 4.31 -2.23
CA ASN A 26 -10.42 3.39 -1.45
C ASN A 26 -11.92 3.49 -1.80
N ASP A 27 -12.31 4.40 -2.70
CA ASP A 27 -13.69 4.56 -3.17
C ASP A 27 -14.09 3.59 -4.30
N ARG A 28 -13.11 2.87 -4.87
CA ARG A 28 -13.33 1.85 -5.90
C ARG A 28 -12.79 0.51 -5.40
N PRO A 29 -13.56 -0.26 -4.62
CA PRO A 29 -13.12 -1.57 -4.16
C PRO A 29 -13.32 -2.60 -5.28
N TRP A 30 -12.39 -2.70 -6.22
CA TRP A 30 -12.33 -3.90 -7.06
C TRP A 30 -11.58 -5.01 -6.32
N ASP A 31 -12.25 -6.14 -6.05
CA ASP A 31 -11.72 -7.28 -5.29
C ASP A 31 -11.02 -8.28 -6.24
N PRO A 32 -9.69 -8.43 -6.19
CA PRO A 32 -8.96 -9.44 -6.97
C PRO A 32 -9.32 -10.89 -6.58
N LEU A 33 -9.99 -11.11 -5.45
CA LEU A 33 -10.50 -12.43 -5.08
C LEU A 33 -11.88 -12.73 -5.67
N ALA A 34 -12.56 -11.75 -6.27
CA ALA A 34 -13.91 -11.94 -6.82
C ALA A 34 -13.95 -13.08 -7.87
N SER A 35 -12.93 -13.17 -8.72
CA SER A 35 -12.78 -14.25 -9.70
C SER A 35 -12.67 -15.66 -9.08
N PHE A 36 -12.34 -15.74 -7.79
CA PHE A 36 -12.18 -16.99 -7.05
C PHE A 36 -13.36 -17.33 -6.12
N ARG A 37 -14.40 -16.48 -6.10
CA ARG A 37 -15.64 -16.74 -5.34
C ARG A 37 -16.74 -17.38 -6.18
N ALA A 38 -16.56 -17.46 -7.49
CA ALA A 38 -17.53 -18.04 -8.41
C ALA A 38 -17.56 -19.60 -8.30
N PRO A 39 -18.72 -20.23 -8.52
CA PRO A 39 -18.80 -21.68 -8.67
C PRO A 39 -17.83 -22.19 -9.74
N GLY A 40 -17.15 -23.31 -9.45
CA GLY A 40 -16.14 -23.87 -10.36
C GLY A 40 -14.78 -23.16 -10.34
N SER A 41 -14.56 -22.24 -9.39
CA SER A 41 -13.24 -21.63 -9.19
C SER A 41 -12.14 -22.68 -8.97
N PRO A 42 -10.93 -22.48 -9.53
CA PRO A 42 -9.83 -23.45 -9.39
C PRO A 42 -9.21 -23.49 -7.98
N ALA A 43 -9.55 -22.55 -7.09
CA ALA A 43 -9.03 -22.52 -5.72
C ALA A 43 -9.94 -21.73 -4.77
N ALA A 44 -9.88 -22.07 -3.48
CA ALA A 44 -10.57 -21.33 -2.44
C ALA A 44 -9.97 -19.91 -2.28
N PRO A 45 -10.78 -18.85 -2.03
CA PRO A 45 -10.31 -17.48 -1.86
C PRO A 45 -9.20 -17.32 -0.81
N ASP A 46 -9.26 -18.06 0.29
CA ASP A 46 -8.26 -17.98 1.36
C ASP A 46 -6.90 -18.52 0.93
N ALA A 47 -6.88 -19.60 0.12
CA ALA A 47 -5.66 -20.15 -0.45
C ALA A 47 -5.04 -19.19 -1.47
N VAL A 48 -5.87 -18.54 -2.29
CA VAL A 48 -5.43 -17.51 -3.25
C VAL A 48 -4.86 -16.30 -2.51
N ALA A 49 -5.51 -15.85 -1.45
CA ALA A 49 -5.02 -14.76 -0.61
C ALA A 49 -3.69 -15.10 0.08
N ALA A 50 -3.52 -16.35 0.52
CA ALA A 50 -2.26 -16.84 1.08
C ALA A 50 -1.14 -16.85 0.05
N LEU A 51 -1.41 -17.38 -1.15
CA LEU A 51 -0.45 -17.37 -2.25
C LEU A 51 -0.08 -15.94 -2.67
N TRP A 52 -1.05 -15.02 -2.73
CA TRP A 52 -0.76 -13.62 -3.01
C TRP A 52 0.19 -13.02 -1.98
N ARG A 53 -0.03 -13.27 -0.67
CA ARG A 53 0.87 -12.81 0.40
C ARG A 53 2.29 -13.34 0.22
N GLU A 54 2.43 -14.64 -0.02
CA GLU A 54 3.74 -15.27 -0.28
C GLU A 54 4.44 -14.61 -1.48
N ARG A 55 3.73 -14.37 -2.59
CA ARG A 55 4.31 -13.74 -3.77
C ARG A 55 4.62 -12.26 -3.58
N ALA A 56 3.80 -11.53 -2.84
CA ALA A 56 4.07 -10.15 -2.49
C ALA A 56 5.34 -10.04 -1.63
N ASP A 57 5.49 -10.93 -0.63
CA ASP A 57 6.65 -10.98 0.24
C ASP A 57 7.92 -11.34 -0.52
N ALA A 58 7.86 -12.34 -1.41
CA ALA A 58 9.00 -12.70 -2.26
C ALA A 58 9.42 -11.56 -3.20
N LEU A 59 8.47 -10.83 -3.78
CA LEU A 59 8.76 -9.66 -4.63
C LEU A 59 9.38 -8.52 -3.84
N MET A 60 8.92 -8.29 -2.61
CA MET A 60 9.54 -7.28 -1.73
C MET A 60 10.99 -7.69 -1.42
N ALA A 61 11.21 -8.91 -0.94
CA ALA A 61 12.55 -9.39 -0.59
C ALA A 61 13.53 -9.36 -1.78
N ALA A 62 13.06 -9.62 -3.01
CA ALA A 62 13.93 -9.71 -4.17
C ALA A 62 14.32 -8.35 -4.78
N SER A 63 13.45 -7.33 -4.70
CA SER A 63 13.61 -6.14 -5.55
C SER A 63 12.97 -4.85 -5.01
N PHE A 64 12.51 -4.80 -3.76
CA PHE A 64 12.02 -3.55 -3.20
C PHE A 64 13.19 -2.65 -2.80
N THR A 65 13.39 -1.59 -3.57
CA THR A 65 14.30 -0.51 -3.23
C THR A 65 13.55 0.81 -3.26
N PRO A 66 13.92 1.80 -2.44
CA PRO A 66 13.38 3.15 -2.57
C PRO A 66 13.62 3.68 -3.99
N LEU A 67 12.68 4.48 -4.51
CA LEU A 67 12.89 5.16 -5.78
C LEU A 67 14.16 6.04 -5.72
N PRO A 68 14.90 6.19 -6.82
CA PRO A 68 16.04 7.08 -6.88
C PRO A 68 15.69 8.48 -6.36
N GLY A 69 16.48 9.00 -5.42
CA GLY A 69 16.29 10.32 -4.82
C GLY A 69 15.42 10.36 -3.54
N VAL A 70 14.69 9.30 -3.19
CA VAL A 70 13.87 9.29 -1.96
C VAL A 70 14.74 9.47 -0.71
N THR A 71 15.78 8.66 -0.53
CA THR A 71 16.65 8.74 0.66
C THR A 71 17.40 10.09 0.74
N PRO A 72 18.03 10.61 -0.33
CA PRO A 72 18.61 11.95 -0.33
C PRO A 72 17.61 13.07 0.00
N LEU A 73 16.38 12.99 -0.54
CA LEU A 73 15.34 13.98 -0.27
C LEU A 73 14.93 13.98 1.20
N LEU A 74 14.66 12.80 1.78
CA LEU A 74 14.28 12.68 3.19
C LEU A 74 15.39 13.21 4.11
N SER A 75 16.65 12.92 3.78
CA SER A 75 17.81 13.47 4.50
C SER A 75 17.87 14.99 4.42
N ALA A 76 17.71 15.58 3.23
CA ALA A 76 17.74 17.03 3.03
C ALA A 76 16.58 17.76 3.73
N LEU A 77 15.38 17.16 3.77
CA LEU A 77 14.24 17.70 4.51
C LEU A 77 14.50 17.69 6.01
N ARG A 78 15.04 16.59 6.55
CA ARG A 78 15.42 16.45 7.96
C ARG A 78 16.47 17.48 8.38
N GLN A 79 17.50 17.72 7.56
CA GLN A 79 18.52 18.74 7.81
C GLN A 79 17.94 20.17 7.88
N ARG A 80 16.82 20.42 7.20
CA ARG A 80 16.10 21.70 7.23
C ARG A 80 15.03 21.77 8.34
N GLY A 81 14.93 20.76 9.19
CA GLY A 81 13.89 20.69 10.23
C GLY A 81 12.48 20.45 9.68
N ILE A 82 12.33 20.04 8.42
CA ILE A 82 11.04 19.75 7.80
C ILE A 82 10.64 18.32 8.14
N ARG A 83 9.54 18.18 8.90
CA ARG A 83 9.00 16.87 9.26
C ARG A 83 8.21 16.26 8.10
N THR A 84 8.24 14.93 8.00
CA THR A 84 7.62 14.18 6.89
C THR A 84 6.73 13.05 7.40
N ALA A 85 5.67 12.74 6.66
CA ALA A 85 4.78 11.63 6.97
C ALA A 85 4.35 10.83 5.74
N VAL A 86 4.04 9.56 5.93
CA VAL A 86 3.37 8.72 4.93
C VAL A 86 1.86 8.76 5.15
N ALA A 87 1.09 9.14 4.13
CA ALA A 87 -0.37 9.06 4.13
C ALA A 87 -0.85 8.15 2.98
N SER A 88 -1.33 6.95 3.32
CA SER A 88 -1.64 5.90 2.34
C SER A 88 -3.05 5.34 2.51
N SER A 89 -3.62 4.85 1.41
CA SER A 89 -4.86 4.07 1.40
C SER A 89 -4.67 2.65 1.97
N SER A 90 -3.41 2.18 2.04
CA SER A 90 -3.05 0.89 2.64
C SER A 90 -3.27 0.86 4.14
N ARG A 91 -3.36 -0.35 4.70
CA ARG A 91 -3.45 -0.58 6.14
C ARG A 91 -2.18 -0.13 6.85
N GLY A 92 -2.29 0.39 8.06
CA GLY A 92 -1.14 0.84 8.86
C GLY A 92 -0.05 -0.23 9.01
N ALA A 93 -0.45 -1.47 9.31
CA ALA A 93 0.48 -2.60 9.45
C ALA A 93 1.28 -2.89 8.16
N TRP A 94 0.66 -2.71 6.98
CA TRP A 94 1.34 -2.88 5.70
C TRP A 94 2.37 -1.77 5.45
N ILE A 95 2.03 -0.52 5.78
CA ILE A 95 2.96 0.62 5.67
C ILE A 95 4.20 0.37 6.52
N GLN A 96 4.02 -0.06 7.77
CA GLN A 96 5.12 -0.33 8.70
C GLN A 96 6.03 -1.46 8.18
N LYS A 97 5.45 -2.56 7.69
CA LYS A 97 6.21 -3.65 7.06
C LYS A 97 7.07 -3.14 5.90
N VAL A 98 6.46 -2.40 4.97
CA VAL A 98 7.18 -1.87 3.79
C VAL A 98 8.30 -0.91 4.19
N LEU A 99 8.07 -0.02 5.15
CA LEU A 99 9.11 0.90 5.60
C LEU A 99 10.28 0.17 6.25
N ALA A 100 10.03 -0.87 7.06
CA ALA A 100 11.08 -1.67 7.68
C ALA A 100 11.92 -2.43 6.63
N GLU A 101 11.29 -3.06 5.64
CA GLU A 101 11.99 -3.77 4.55
C GLU A 101 12.86 -2.82 3.71
N LEU A 102 12.45 -1.55 3.58
CA LEU A 102 13.20 -0.53 2.87
C LEU A 102 14.27 0.17 3.74
N GLY A 103 14.38 -0.14 5.03
CA GLY A 103 15.24 0.58 5.98
C GLY A 103 14.84 2.05 6.17
N LEU A 104 13.55 2.36 6.00
CA LEU A 104 12.97 3.71 6.08
C LEU A 104 12.09 3.92 7.31
N GLU A 105 12.00 2.96 8.24
CA GLU A 105 11.08 3.01 9.37
C GLU A 105 11.33 4.20 10.32
N ARG A 106 12.56 4.73 10.32
CA ARG A 106 12.95 5.93 11.09
C ARG A 106 13.12 7.19 10.23
N GLN A 107 12.87 7.11 8.93
CA GLN A 107 13.07 8.25 8.02
C GLN A 107 11.87 9.19 8.00
N PHE A 108 10.66 8.68 8.31
CA PHE A 108 9.44 9.46 8.46
C PHE A 108 9.11 9.70 9.93
N ASP A 109 8.55 10.86 10.25
CA ASP A 109 8.17 11.25 11.61
C ASP A 109 6.77 10.75 11.99
N ALA A 110 5.94 10.44 10.98
CA ALA A 110 4.62 9.84 11.18
C ALA A 110 4.18 8.98 9.99
N THR A 111 3.24 8.07 10.24
CA THR A 111 2.50 7.34 9.20
C THR A 111 1.01 7.46 9.44
N ALA A 112 0.18 7.32 8.42
CA ALA A 112 -1.29 7.23 8.51
C ALA A 112 -1.81 6.30 7.41
N GLY A 113 -2.49 5.23 7.82
CA GLY A 113 -3.14 4.25 6.97
C GLY A 113 -4.63 4.51 6.76
N GLY A 114 -5.16 3.93 5.69
CA GLY A 114 -6.56 4.09 5.31
C GLY A 114 -7.54 3.40 6.27
N ASP A 115 -7.08 2.42 7.05
CA ASP A 115 -7.85 1.74 8.09
C ASP A 115 -7.88 2.51 9.42
N GLU A 116 -7.17 3.63 9.52
CA GLU A 116 -7.12 4.49 10.71
C GLU A 116 -8.10 5.68 10.62
N VAL A 117 -8.84 5.80 9.52
CA VAL A 117 -9.77 6.91 9.26
C VAL A 117 -11.14 6.40 8.85
N ARG A 118 -12.18 7.19 9.17
CA ARG A 118 -13.56 6.85 8.80
C ARG A 118 -13.77 6.90 7.29
N ARG A 119 -13.18 7.90 6.62
CA ARG A 119 -13.29 8.07 5.17
C ARG A 119 -11.89 8.11 4.57
N ALA A 120 -11.51 7.06 3.86
CA ALA A 120 -10.24 7.02 3.17
C ALA A 120 -10.28 7.79 1.84
N LYS A 121 -9.14 7.86 1.13
CA LYS A 121 -9.02 8.57 -0.15
C LYS A 121 -10.15 8.16 -1.11
N PRO A 122 -10.82 9.12 -1.76
CA PRO A 122 -10.36 10.49 -2.04
C PRO A 122 -10.63 11.52 -0.94
N GLU A 123 -11.30 11.16 0.15
CA GLU A 123 -11.55 12.09 1.26
C GLU A 123 -10.22 12.48 1.96
N PRO A 124 -10.14 13.71 2.53
CA PRO A 124 -8.89 14.24 3.05
C PRO A 124 -8.48 13.62 4.40
N ASP A 125 -9.32 12.83 5.05
CA ASP A 125 -9.16 12.41 6.45
C ASP A 125 -7.78 11.79 6.74
N VAL A 126 -7.21 11.00 5.84
CA VAL A 126 -5.87 10.38 6.02
C VAL A 126 -4.74 11.41 5.96
N TYR A 127 -4.88 12.46 5.15
CA TYR A 127 -3.94 13.57 5.09
C TYR A 127 -4.06 14.45 6.34
N LEU A 128 -5.29 14.73 6.79
CA LEU A 128 -5.56 15.45 8.03
C LEU A 128 -5.00 14.70 9.25
N LEU A 129 -5.11 13.36 9.26
CA LEU A 129 -4.53 12.52 10.29
C LEU A 129 -2.99 12.61 10.29
N ALA A 130 -2.36 12.50 9.11
CA ALA A 130 -0.91 12.65 8.98
C ALA A 130 -0.43 14.03 9.45
N ALA A 131 -1.11 15.11 9.04
CA ALA A 131 -0.81 16.48 9.46
C ALA A 131 -0.92 16.65 10.98
N ARG A 132 -1.99 16.14 11.61
CA ARG A 132 -2.14 16.15 13.08
C ARG A 132 -1.02 15.39 13.79
N ARG A 133 -0.60 14.23 13.28
CA ARG A 133 0.55 13.46 13.83
C ARG A 133 1.87 14.21 13.68
N LEU A 134 2.00 15.00 12.63
CA LEU A 134 3.09 15.96 12.45
C LEU A 134 2.91 17.22 13.28
N GLY A 135 1.90 17.35 14.16
CA GLY A 135 1.66 18.57 14.94
C GLY A 135 1.45 19.82 14.08
N ALA A 136 1.07 19.68 12.81
CA ALA A 136 0.65 20.77 11.96
C ALA A 136 -0.86 20.98 12.13
N ALA A 137 -1.32 22.23 12.12
CA ALA A 137 -2.73 22.54 12.00
C ALA A 137 -3.11 22.39 10.51
N PRO A 138 -3.89 21.38 10.11
CA PRO A 138 -4.30 21.26 8.72
C PRO A 138 -5.34 22.33 8.41
N GLU A 139 -5.08 23.13 7.38
CA GLU A 139 -6.06 24.00 6.74
C GLU A 139 -6.72 23.20 5.61
N ALA A 140 -8.05 23.26 5.52
CA ALA A 140 -8.86 22.54 4.53
C ALA A 140 -9.06 23.37 3.26
#